data_AF-A0A3P7ZX94-F1
#
_entry.id   AF-A0A3P7ZX94-F1
#
_cell.length_a   1.000
_cell.length_b   1.000
_cell.length_c   1.000
_cell.angle_alpha   90.00
_cell.angle_beta   90.00
_cell.angle_gamma   90.00
#
_symmetry.space_group_name_H-M   'P 1'
#
loop_
_entity.id
_entity.type
_entity.pdbx_description
1 polymer ?
#
loop_
_entity_poly.entity_id
_entity_poly.type
_entity_poly.pdbx_seq_one_letter_code
_entity_poly.pdbx_strand_id
1 'polypeptide(L)' 'MIRRGIRMWEESTCLRFRENMASRDAIRYVLEKGDSCFTEYIGRNGGHQDIIIGSECAELL' A
#
# COMPACT_ATOMS: atom_id res chain seq x y z
N MET A 1 -0.56 1.53 11.11
CA MET A 1 -1.72 1.09 10.31
C MET A 1 -1.35 0.27 9.06
N ILE A 2 -0.50 0.73 8.13
CA ILE A 2 -0.15 -0.03 6.89
C ILE A 2 0.24 -1.51 7.16
N ARG A 3 1.17 -1.75 8.09
CA ARG A 3 1.60 -3.12 8.45
C ARG A 3 0.47 -3.99 9.03
N ARG A 4 -0.51 -3.38 9.71
CA ARG A 4 -1.70 -4.08 10.23
C ARG A 4 -2.61 -4.50 9.08
N GLY A 5 -2.86 -3.60 8.12
CA GLY A 5 -3.62 -3.92 6.90
C GLY A 5 -2.95 -5.03 6.08
N ILE A 6 -1.64 -4.96 5.90
CA ILE A 6 -0.84 -6.03 5.27
C ILE A 6 -1.08 -7.37 5.99
N ARG A 7 -0.94 -7.38 7.31
CA ARG A 7 -1.10 -8.60 8.11
C ARG A 7 -2.48 -9.23 7.98
N MET A 8 -3.55 -8.44 7.93
CA MET A 8 -4.91 -8.95 7.72
C MET A 8 -5.04 -9.74 6.41
N TRP A 9 -4.41 -9.26 5.33
CA TRP A 9 -4.37 -9.96 4.05
C TRP A 9 -3.54 -11.24 4.13
N GLU A 10 -2.37 -11.20 4.79
CA GLU A 10 -1.51 -12.38 4.92
C GLU A 10 -2.15 -13.50 5.76
N GLU A 11 -2.92 -13.15 6.79
CA GLU A 11 -3.62 -14.11 7.66
C GLU A 11 -4.81 -14.77 6.95
N SER A 12 -5.49 -14.06 6.06
CA SER A 12 -6.76 -14.52 5.46
C SER A 12 -6.61 -15.05 4.04
N THR A 13 -5.43 -14.89 3.43
CA THR A 13 -5.19 -15.24 2.03
C THR A 13 -3.79 -15.85 1.83
N CYS A 14 -3.46 -16.21 0.59
CA CYS A 14 -2.12 -16.63 0.21
C CYS A 14 -1.17 -15.45 -0.13
N LEU A 15 -1.64 -14.20 -0.05
CA LEU A 15 -0.78 -13.03 -0.32
C LEU A 15 0.33 -12.92 0.71
N ARG A 16 1.55 -12.61 0.26
CA ARG A 16 2.72 -12.42 1.14
C ARG A 16 3.46 -11.16 0.71
N PHE A 17 3.60 -10.21 1.62
CA PHE A 17 4.24 -8.93 1.36
C PHE A 17 5.69 -8.98 1.86
N ARG A 18 6.61 -8.44 1.06
CA ARG A 18 8.04 -8.38 1.40
C ARG A 18 8.56 -7.00 1.07
N GLU A 19 9.27 -6.39 2.01
CA GLU A 19 9.99 -5.14 1.75
C GLU A 19 11.15 -5.44 0.80
N ASN A 20 11.09 -4.90 -0.43
CA ASN A 20 12.12 -5.11 -1.43
C ASN A 20 12.19 -3.91 -2.38
N MET A 21 13.09 -2.98 -2.07
CA MET A 21 13.34 -1.78 -2.88
C MET A 21 14.03 -2.08 -4.23
N ALA A 22 14.58 -3.28 -4.39
CA ALA A 22 15.25 -3.70 -5.63
C ALA A 22 14.31 -4.45 -6.59
N SER A 23 13.04 -4.66 -6.20
CA SER A 23 12.08 -5.31 -7.07
C SER A 23 11.77 -4.43 -8.29
N ARG A 24 11.64 -5.07 -9.47
CA ARG A 24 11.20 -4.38 -10.69
C ARG A 24 9.78 -3.83 -10.53
N ASP A 25 8.92 -4.63 -9.91
CA ASP A 25 7.52 -4.30 -9.65
C ASP A 25 7.30 -4.24 -8.14
N ALA A 26 6.81 -3.12 -7.63
CA ALA A 26 6.62 -2.92 -6.20
C ALA A 26 5.51 -1.92 -5.91
N ILE A 27 4.85 -2.09 -4.77
CA ILE A 27 3.95 -1.09 -4.22
C ILE A 27 4.77 -0.18 -3.31
N ARG A 28 4.58 1.14 -3.42
CA ARG A 28 5.10 2.14 -2.48
C ARG A 28 3.93 2.86 -1.81
N TYR A 29 3.99 2.97 -0.50
CA TYR A 29 3.00 3.76 0.24
C TYR A 29 3.48 5.20 0.34
N VAL A 30 2.68 6.13 -0.16
CA VAL A 30 2.98 7.58 -0.11
C VAL A 30 1.99 8.22 0.85
N LEU A 31 2.53 8.91 1.88
CA LEU A 31 1.72 9.63 2.86
C LEU A 31 1.58 11.08 2.42
N GLU A 32 0.34 11.53 2.27
CA GLU A 32 0.03 12.91 1.88
C GLU A 32 -0.85 13.60 2.92
N LYS A 33 -0.82 14.93 2.94
CA LYS A 33 -1.66 15.76 3.83
C LYS A 33 -3.07 16.00 3.27
N GLY A 34 -3.42 15.38 2.14
CA GLY A 34 -4.75 15.49 1.55
C GLY A 34 -5.72 14.47 2.13
N ASP A 35 -7.01 14.68 1.91
CA ASP A 35 -8.07 13.84 2.51
C ASP A 35 -8.39 12.58 1.70
N SER A 36 -7.85 12.47 0.49
CA SER A 36 -8.14 11.37 -0.43
C SER A 36 -7.19 10.20 -0.30
N CYS A 37 -7.69 8.99 -0.51
CA CYS A 37 -6.90 7.77 -0.53
C CYS A 37 -7.26 6.98 -1.76
N PHE A 38 -6.26 6.70 -2.58
CA PHE A 38 -6.49 6.13 -3.89
C PHE A 38 -5.24 5.43 -4.42
N THR A 39 -5.49 4.59 -5.40
CA THR A 39 -4.50 4.04 -6.32
C THR A 39 -5.00 4.33 -7.72
N GLU A 40 -4.11 4.75 -8.62
CA GLU A 40 -4.45 4.95 -10.03
C GLU A 40 -4.75 3.61 -10.73
N TYR A 41 -4.10 2.54 -10.29
CA TYR A 41 -4.15 1.23 -10.94
C TYR A 41 -4.86 0.19 -10.09
N ILE A 42 -5.64 -0.66 -10.77
CA ILE A 42 -6.24 -1.87 -10.19
C ILE A 42 -5.42 -3.08 -10.65
N GLY A 43 -4.88 -3.84 -9.70
CA GLY A 43 -3.99 -4.97 -9.98
C GLY A 43 -2.54 -4.55 -10.23
N ARG A 44 -1.76 -5.44 -10.85
CA ARG A 44 -0.33 -5.21 -11.15
C ARG A 44 -0.19 -4.41 -12.44
N ASN A 45 0.23 -3.15 -12.33
CA ASN A 45 0.54 -2.29 -13.48
C ASN A 45 1.93 -2.55 -14.08
N GLY A 46 2.89 -2.93 -13.22
CA GLY A 46 4.31 -3.02 -13.54
C GLY A 46 5.08 -1.76 -13.13
N GLY A 47 6.35 -1.91 -12.77
CA GLY A 47 7.13 -0.83 -12.17
C GLY A 47 6.75 -0.57 -10.70
N HIS A 48 7.20 0.58 -10.18
CA HIS A 48 6.78 1.03 -8.86
C HIS A 48 5.41 1.72 -8.97
N GLN A 49 4.43 1.23 -8.22
CA GLN A 49 3.07 1.79 -8.16
C GLN A 49 2.81 2.39 -6.79
N ASP A 50 2.27 3.60 -6.77
CA ASP A 50 2.02 4.33 -5.54
C ASP A 50 0.58 4.07 -5.04
N ILE A 51 0.47 3.82 -3.74
CA ILE A 51 -0.80 3.86 -3.01
C ILE A 51 -0.77 5.11 -2.14
N ILE A 52 -1.64 6.06 -2.45
CA ILE A 52 -1.76 7.32 -1.73
C ILE A 52 -2.61 7.10 -0.49
N ILE A 53 -2.05 7.45 0.67
CA ILE A 53 -2.73 7.42 1.95
C ILE A 53 -2.79 8.86 2.45
N GLY A 54 -3.95 9.47 2.26
CA GLY A 54 -4.30 10.76 2.83
C GLY A 54 -4.48 10.72 4.34
N SER A 55 -4.52 11.91 4.96
CA SER A 55 -4.67 12.11 6.40
C SER A 55 -5.92 11.43 6.98
N GLU A 56 -7.03 11.44 6.25
CA GLU A 56 -8.30 10.87 6.74
C GLU A 56 -8.35 9.33 6.66
N CYS A 57 -7.53 8.70 5.83
CA CYS A 57 -7.40 7.24 5.87
C CYS A 57 -6.27 6.79 6.76
N ALA A 58 -5.34 7.69 7.10
CA ALA A 58 -4.36 7.48 8.13
C ALA A 58 -5.09 7.33 9.48
N GLU A 59 -5.39 6.10 9.89
CA GLU A 59 -5.77 5.77 11.27
C GLU A 59 -4.65 6.31 12.20
N LEU A 60 -4.88 7.51 12.73
CA LEU A 60 -4.03 8.17 13.71
C LEU A 60 -4.27 7.48 15.05
N LEU A 61 -3.21 6.88 15.59
CA LEU A 61 -3.17 6.46 17.00
C LEU A 61 -2.64 7.61 17.84
#